data_AF-A0A9P1INE2-F1
#
_entry.id   AF-A0A9P1INE2-F1
#
_cell.length_a   1.000
_cell.length_b   1.000
_cell.length_c   1.000
_cell.angle_alpha   90.00
_cell.angle_beta   90.00
_cell.angle_gamma   90.00
#
_symmetry.space_group_name_H-M   'P 1'
#
loop_
_entity.id
_entity.type
_entity.pdbx_description
1 polymer ?
#
loop_
_entity_poly.entity_id
_entity_poly.type
_entity_poly.pdbx_seq_one_letter_code
_entity_poly.pdbx_strand_id
1 'polypeptide(L)'
;MTTVPDDPRTASPATAQLPQKAFLEQLIAEFEKLVEKITDMKAISPTFKKSLLTELYVCRTILFASFTLGVRAGGLSLFYTPIREIFGYFILFLLTYGLFPIIGLNIAYASFKKHITESEFKVLIITWAFFAGVFSIANNIHYSLGDYGTPTYFMPIIVGLTFNWIGEQYYNDRRRLLTISVGSASVVSLSLLLVTGGLSIATIFSVILCSLNATIALQLLIADVNENGEKVVAPFTHAIGVIMLMINYLIITRIFGKYIENASENHVQNSAPLHSIFSQ
;
A
#
# COMPACT_ATOMS: atom_id res chain seq x y z
N MET A 1 -35.62 9.05 69.46
CA MET A 1 -35.88 9.90 68.28
C MET A 1 -35.32 9.17 67.08
N THR A 2 -36.19 8.85 66.14
CA THR A 2 -36.00 8.00 64.96
C THR A 2 -35.08 8.66 63.93
N THR A 3 -33.93 8.05 63.63
CA THR A 3 -33.13 8.38 62.45
C THR A 3 -33.64 7.54 61.27
N VAL A 4 -34.18 8.24 60.28
CA VAL A 4 -34.68 7.71 59.00
C VAL A 4 -33.52 7.06 58.22
N PRO A 5 -33.72 5.93 57.51
CA PRO A 5 -32.69 5.34 56.66
C PRO A 5 -32.50 6.19 55.40
N ASP A 6 -31.24 6.47 55.06
CA ASP A 6 -30.86 7.15 53.81
C ASP A 6 -31.45 6.42 52.59
N ASP A 7 -32.22 7.14 51.80
CA ASP A 7 -32.79 6.71 50.53
C ASP A 7 -31.64 6.39 49.54
N PRO A 8 -31.54 5.16 48.98
CA PRO A 8 -30.48 4.82 48.02
C PRO A 8 -30.59 5.56 46.67
N ARG A 9 -31.58 6.45 46.50
CA ARG A 9 -31.92 7.07 45.21
C ARG A 9 -31.23 8.41 44.94
N THR A 10 -30.30 8.85 45.77
CA THR A 10 -29.50 10.08 45.54
C THR A 10 -28.05 9.82 45.14
N ALA A 11 -27.77 8.67 44.51
CA ALA A 11 -26.57 8.56 43.68
C ALA A 11 -26.74 9.46 42.45
N SER A 12 -26.13 10.64 42.51
CA SER A 12 -25.85 11.48 41.33
C SER A 12 -25.36 10.57 40.20
N PRO A 13 -25.88 10.71 38.96
CA PRO A 13 -25.38 9.97 37.82
C PRO A 13 -23.96 10.49 37.55
N ALA A 14 -22.99 9.88 38.24
CA ALA A 14 -21.59 10.02 37.91
C ALA A 14 -21.49 9.65 36.44
N THR A 15 -21.21 10.69 35.65
CA THR A 15 -21.01 10.67 34.21
C THR A 15 -20.11 9.49 33.85
N ALA A 16 -20.73 8.39 33.44
CA ALA A 16 -20.10 7.39 32.61
C ALA A 16 -19.86 8.04 31.23
N GLN A 17 -18.93 8.99 31.17
CA GLN A 17 -18.42 9.48 29.91
C GLN A 17 -17.69 8.33 29.24
N LEU A 18 -18.27 7.91 28.13
CA LEU A 18 -18.03 6.64 27.47
C LEU A 18 -16.56 6.45 27.05
N PRO A 19 -16.03 5.21 27.09
CA PRO A 19 -14.74 4.84 26.50
C PRO A 19 -14.61 5.18 25.00
N GLN A 20 -15.71 5.51 24.32
CA GLN A 20 -15.72 6.00 22.94
C GLN A 20 -15.09 7.39 22.76
N LYS A 21 -15.24 8.31 23.72
CA LYS A 21 -14.66 9.65 23.61
C LYS A 21 -13.14 9.60 23.72
N ALA A 22 -12.64 8.84 24.68
CA ALA A 22 -11.21 8.58 24.86
C ALA A 22 -10.60 7.86 23.64
N PHE A 23 -11.31 6.89 23.04
CA PHE A 23 -10.89 6.23 21.81
C PHE A 23 -10.82 7.19 20.61
N LEU A 24 -11.84 8.05 20.44
CA LEU A 24 -11.87 9.02 19.34
C LEU A 24 -10.76 10.07 19.48
N GLU A 25 -10.54 10.59 20.69
CA GLU A 25 -9.44 11.53 20.98
C GLU A 25 -8.08 10.88 20.71
N GLN A 26 -7.89 9.62 21.09
CA GLN A 26 -6.66 8.88 20.78
C GLN A 26 -6.48 8.68 19.28
N LEU A 27 -7.54 8.38 18.54
CA LEU A 27 -7.48 8.18 17.09
C LEU A 27 -7.19 9.49 16.34
N ILE A 28 -7.76 10.60 16.78
CA ILE A 28 -7.46 11.95 16.27
C ILE A 28 -5.99 12.29 16.51
N ALA A 29 -5.48 12.08 17.73
CA ALA A 29 -4.09 12.38 18.05
C ALA A 29 -3.09 11.56 17.20
N GLU A 30 -3.38 10.29 16.93
CA GLU A 30 -2.53 9.48 16.04
C GLU A 30 -2.62 9.94 14.57
N PHE A 31 -3.79 10.40 14.12
CA PHE A 31 -3.94 10.96 12.78
C PHE A 31 -3.18 12.29 12.64
N GLU A 32 -3.25 13.17 13.65
CA GLU A 32 -2.49 14.42 13.68
C GLU A 32 -0.99 14.17 13.59
N LYS A 33 -0.45 13.22 14.37
CA LYS A 33 0.96 12.81 14.27
C LYS A 33 1.33 12.32 12.87
N LEU A 34 0.46 11.57 12.22
CA LEU A 34 0.70 11.09 10.86
C LEU A 34 0.72 12.26 9.86
N VAL A 35 -0.21 13.19 9.98
CA VAL A 35 -0.28 14.40 9.15
C VAL A 35 0.97 15.24 9.36
N GLU A 36 1.42 15.43 10.59
CA GLU A 36 2.67 16.12 10.91
C GLU A 36 3.87 15.47 10.21
N LYS A 37 4.02 14.14 10.29
CA LYS A 37 5.11 13.42 9.60
C LYS A 37 5.05 13.57 8.07
N ILE A 38 3.85 13.55 7.48
CA ILE A 38 3.66 13.69 6.03
C ILE A 38 3.93 15.14 5.57
N THR A 39 3.58 16.12 6.41
CA THR A 39 3.72 17.54 6.10
C THR A 39 5.04 18.15 6.57
N ASP A 40 5.89 17.38 7.26
CA ASP A 40 7.20 17.84 7.69
C ASP A 40 8.12 18.12 6.48
N MET A 41 8.46 19.39 6.31
CA MET A 41 9.34 19.91 5.26
C MET A 41 10.67 20.42 5.82
N LYS A 42 11.00 20.10 7.07
CA LYS A 42 12.29 20.45 7.67
C LYS A 42 13.45 19.81 6.92
N ALA A 43 14.61 20.45 7.01
CA ALA A 43 15.84 19.95 6.43
C ALA A 43 16.19 18.54 6.97
N ILE A 44 16.79 17.74 6.11
CA ILE A 44 17.27 16.40 6.47
C ILE A 44 18.55 16.54 7.29
N SER A 45 18.67 15.75 8.37
CA SER A 45 19.89 15.72 9.17
C SER A 45 21.12 15.40 8.30
N PRO A 46 22.26 16.08 8.49
CA PRO A 46 23.51 15.71 7.83
C PRO A 46 23.96 14.26 8.11
N THR A 47 23.50 13.67 9.23
CA THR A 47 23.78 12.29 9.61
C THR A 47 22.76 11.28 9.07
N PHE A 48 21.88 11.70 8.15
CA PHE A 48 20.84 10.84 7.60
C PHE A 48 21.42 9.63 6.86
N LYS A 49 20.91 8.45 7.20
CA LYS A 49 21.37 7.19 6.62
C LYS A 49 20.66 6.91 5.30
N LYS A 50 21.24 7.41 4.20
CA LYS A 50 20.71 7.17 2.83
C LYS A 50 20.61 5.71 2.47
N SER A 51 21.64 4.92 2.80
CA SER A 51 21.68 3.49 2.50
C SER A 51 20.47 2.76 3.08
N LEU A 52 20.10 3.09 4.33
CA LEU A 52 18.94 2.52 4.99
C LEU A 52 17.63 2.90 4.28
N LEU A 53 17.48 4.16 3.84
CA LEU A 53 16.32 4.57 3.05
C LEU A 53 16.26 3.81 1.71
N THR A 54 17.40 3.65 1.03
CA THR A 54 17.48 2.88 -0.22
C THR A 54 17.09 1.42 0.01
N GLU A 55 17.57 0.77 1.08
CA GLU A 55 17.18 -0.59 1.45
C GLU A 55 15.66 -0.73 1.68
N LEU A 56 15.04 0.23 2.37
CA LEU A 56 13.59 0.29 2.55
C LEU A 56 12.86 0.43 1.20
N TYR A 57 13.38 1.21 0.27
CA TYR A 57 12.81 1.33 -1.08
C TYR A 57 13.02 0.08 -1.94
N VAL A 58 14.13 -0.64 -1.77
CA VAL A 58 14.34 -1.96 -2.39
C VAL A 58 13.28 -2.93 -1.89
N CYS A 59 13.06 -3.00 -0.57
CA CYS A 59 11.99 -3.81 0.02
C CYS A 59 10.63 -3.45 -0.59
N ARG A 60 10.29 -2.15 -0.66
CA ARG A 60 9.02 -1.68 -1.25
C ARG A 60 8.86 -2.08 -2.71
N THR A 61 9.94 -2.05 -3.49
CA THR A 61 9.95 -2.51 -4.89
C THR A 61 9.64 -4.01 -4.98
N ILE A 62 10.25 -4.83 -4.12
CA ILE A 62 9.98 -6.28 -4.06
C ILE A 62 8.51 -6.53 -3.74
N LEU A 63 7.90 -5.76 -2.82
CA LEU A 63 6.48 -5.90 -2.50
C LEU A 63 5.57 -5.53 -3.68
N PHE A 64 5.88 -4.43 -4.37
CA PHE A 64 5.11 -4.00 -5.55
C PHE A 64 5.23 -5.02 -6.68
N ALA A 65 6.44 -5.53 -6.94
CA ALA A 65 6.67 -6.60 -7.90
C ALA A 65 5.91 -7.88 -7.52
N SER A 66 5.93 -8.28 -6.24
CA SER A 66 5.22 -9.45 -5.74
C SER A 66 3.70 -9.32 -5.91
N PHE A 67 3.13 -8.16 -5.61
CA PHE A 67 1.73 -7.86 -5.89
C PHE A 67 1.40 -7.97 -7.38
N THR A 68 2.21 -7.35 -8.24
CA THR A 68 2.00 -7.42 -9.70
C THR A 68 2.11 -8.86 -10.22
N LEU A 69 3.08 -9.65 -9.74
CA LEU A 69 3.17 -11.08 -10.04
C LEU A 69 1.90 -11.82 -9.60
N GLY A 70 1.36 -11.49 -8.43
CA GLY A 70 0.08 -12.02 -7.94
C GLY A 70 -1.08 -11.69 -8.87
N VAL A 71 -1.20 -10.44 -9.34
CA VAL A 71 -2.21 -10.03 -10.33
C VAL A 71 -2.09 -10.84 -11.63
N ARG A 72 -0.86 -11.08 -12.11
CA ARG A 72 -0.63 -11.86 -13.33
C ARG A 72 -0.95 -13.35 -13.12
N ALA A 73 -0.52 -13.93 -12.00
CA ALA A 73 -0.77 -15.33 -11.68
C ALA A 73 -2.25 -15.60 -11.42
N GLY A 74 -2.93 -14.74 -10.65
CA GLY A 74 -4.34 -14.86 -10.34
C GLY A 74 -5.28 -14.69 -11.53
N GLY A 75 -4.78 -14.12 -12.64
CA GLY A 75 -5.50 -14.08 -13.90
C GLY A 75 -5.73 -15.48 -14.49
N LEU A 76 -4.85 -16.46 -14.23
CA LEU A 76 -4.98 -17.81 -14.77
C LEU A 76 -6.23 -18.52 -14.23
N SER A 77 -6.92 -19.27 -15.09
CA SER A 77 -8.19 -19.97 -14.78
C SER A 77 -8.11 -20.91 -13.58
N LEU A 78 -6.95 -21.53 -13.35
CA LEU A 78 -6.71 -22.38 -12.19
C LEU A 78 -6.85 -21.63 -10.85
N PHE A 79 -6.62 -20.31 -10.83
CA PHE A 79 -6.67 -19.52 -9.60
C PHE A 79 -7.99 -18.77 -9.44
N TYR A 80 -8.52 -18.07 -10.45
CA TYR A 80 -9.73 -17.26 -10.24
C TYR A 80 -11.02 -18.07 -10.19
N THR A 81 -11.13 -19.17 -10.95
CA THR A 81 -12.36 -19.98 -11.02
C THR A 81 -12.70 -20.59 -9.66
N PRO A 82 -11.81 -21.36 -8.99
CA PRO A 82 -12.14 -21.95 -7.68
C PRO A 82 -12.36 -20.88 -6.60
N ILE A 83 -11.56 -19.81 -6.59
CA ILE A 83 -11.72 -18.71 -5.61
C ILE A 83 -13.13 -18.12 -5.73
N ARG A 84 -13.61 -17.89 -6.95
CA ARG A 84 -14.91 -17.25 -7.15
C ARG A 84 -16.08 -18.22 -6.96
N GLU A 85 -15.94 -19.49 -7.33
CA GLU A 85 -16.96 -20.51 -7.10
C GLU A 85 -17.16 -20.82 -5.61
N ILE A 86 -16.08 -20.82 -4.82
CA ILE A 86 -16.14 -21.10 -3.38
C ILE A 86 -16.73 -19.93 -2.60
N PHE A 87 -16.27 -18.70 -2.85
CA PHE A 87 -16.64 -17.54 -2.04
C PHE A 87 -17.83 -16.76 -2.61
N GLY A 88 -18.05 -16.78 -3.92
CA GLY A 88 -18.97 -15.85 -4.57
C GLY A 88 -18.44 -14.41 -4.55
N TYR A 89 -19.03 -13.55 -5.39
CA TYR A 89 -18.48 -12.23 -5.67
C TYR A 89 -18.45 -11.28 -4.45
N PHE A 90 -19.51 -11.26 -3.64
CA PHE A 90 -19.61 -10.35 -2.49
C PHE A 90 -18.63 -10.71 -1.36
N ILE A 91 -18.52 -12.01 -1.03
CA ILE A 91 -17.59 -12.45 0.01
C ILE A 91 -16.15 -12.26 -0.46
N LEU A 92 -15.86 -12.54 -1.73
CA LEU A 92 -14.54 -12.27 -2.30
C LEU A 92 -14.17 -10.79 -2.18
N PHE A 93 -15.10 -9.87 -2.44
CA PHE A 93 -14.87 -8.44 -2.24
C PHE A 93 -14.52 -8.09 -0.79
N LEU A 94 -15.29 -8.62 0.18
CA LEU A 94 -15.05 -8.39 1.61
C LEU A 94 -13.72 -8.98 2.08
N LEU A 95 -13.34 -10.15 1.57
CA LEU A 95 -12.05 -10.76 1.85
C LEU A 95 -10.93 -9.89 1.31
N THR A 96 -11.00 -9.49 0.03
CA THR A 96 -9.96 -8.72 -0.64
C THR A 96 -9.78 -7.33 -0.05
N TYR A 97 -10.86 -6.57 0.20
CA TYR A 97 -10.77 -5.16 0.61
C TYR A 97 -11.06 -4.89 2.08
N GLY A 98 -11.53 -5.90 2.82
CA GLY A 98 -11.69 -5.84 4.28
C GLY A 98 -10.62 -6.67 4.99
N LEU A 99 -10.66 -8.00 4.82
CA LEU A 99 -9.82 -8.93 5.59
C LEU A 99 -8.34 -8.83 5.23
N PHE A 100 -7.98 -8.81 3.95
CA PHE A 100 -6.58 -8.78 3.51
C PHE A 100 -5.80 -7.54 4.03
N PRO A 101 -6.36 -6.32 3.98
CA PRO A 101 -5.76 -5.16 4.63
C PRO A 101 -5.53 -5.36 6.14
N ILE A 102 -6.50 -5.95 6.85
CA ILE A 102 -6.37 -6.26 8.28
C ILE A 102 -5.23 -7.26 8.52
N ILE A 103 -5.11 -8.30 7.69
CA ILE A 103 -4.01 -9.27 7.77
C ILE A 103 -2.66 -8.58 7.58
N GLY A 104 -2.53 -7.70 6.57
CA GLY A 104 -1.29 -6.96 6.32
C GLY A 104 -0.91 -6.04 7.48
N LEU A 105 -1.88 -5.33 8.05
CA LEU A 105 -1.68 -4.50 9.24
C LEU A 105 -1.29 -5.33 10.47
N ASN A 106 -1.84 -6.54 10.62
CA ASN A 106 -1.49 -7.44 11.71
C ASN A 106 -0.05 -7.98 11.58
N ILE A 107 0.39 -8.33 10.37
CA ILE A 107 1.80 -8.68 10.11
C ILE A 107 2.72 -7.51 10.47
N ALA A 108 2.35 -6.29 10.09
CA ALA A 108 3.11 -5.10 10.43
C ALA A 108 3.16 -4.85 11.94
N TYR A 109 2.04 -5.01 12.64
CA TYR A 109 1.94 -4.89 14.08
C TYR A 109 2.80 -5.95 14.81
N ALA A 110 2.75 -7.21 14.37
CA ALA A 110 3.57 -8.28 14.92
C ALA A 110 5.08 -7.99 14.78
N SER A 111 5.49 -7.45 13.63
CA SER A 111 6.88 -7.00 13.41
C SER A 111 7.25 -5.82 14.32
N PHE A 112 6.38 -4.81 14.42
CA PHE A 112 6.60 -3.65 15.28
C PHE A 112 6.73 -4.03 16.76
N LYS A 113 5.94 -4.99 17.22
CA LYS A 113 6.01 -5.55 18.59
C LYS A 113 7.13 -6.57 18.79
N LYS A 114 7.97 -6.81 17.76
CA LYS A 114 9.06 -7.79 17.77
C LYS A 114 8.60 -9.22 18.11
N HIS A 115 7.35 -9.56 17.79
CA HIS A 115 6.83 -10.92 17.90
C HIS A 115 7.33 -11.83 16.78
N ILE A 116 7.80 -11.24 15.68
CA ILE A 116 8.42 -11.92 14.55
C ILE A 116 9.76 -11.27 14.23
N THR A 117 10.69 -12.06 13.72
CA THR A 117 12.00 -11.62 13.24
C THR A 117 11.88 -10.81 11.94
N GLU A 118 12.92 -10.06 11.58
CA GLU A 118 12.95 -9.30 10.33
C GLU A 118 12.84 -10.21 9.10
N SER A 119 13.49 -11.38 9.13
CA SER A 119 13.40 -12.38 8.05
C SER A 119 11.98 -12.94 7.91
N GLU A 120 11.33 -13.28 9.03
CA GLU A 120 9.94 -13.75 9.02
C GLU A 120 9.01 -12.66 8.50
N PHE A 121 9.18 -11.40 8.95
CA PHE A 121 8.41 -10.28 8.44
C PHE A 121 8.55 -10.14 6.92
N LYS A 122 9.79 -10.15 6.40
CA LYS A 122 10.07 -10.04 4.95
C LYS A 122 9.36 -11.14 4.15
N VAL A 123 9.44 -12.39 4.60
CA VAL A 123 8.77 -13.50 3.91
C VAL A 123 7.24 -13.34 3.97
N LEU A 124 6.68 -13.10 5.16
CA LEU A 124 5.24 -12.97 5.35
C LEU A 124 4.64 -11.82 4.55
N ILE A 125 5.28 -10.65 4.54
CA ILE A 125 4.77 -9.47 3.85
C ILE A 125 4.90 -9.60 2.31
N ILE A 126 5.94 -10.28 1.81
CA ILE A 126 6.09 -10.62 0.38
C ILE A 126 4.99 -11.60 -0.05
N THR A 127 4.80 -12.69 0.70
CA THR A 127 3.77 -13.69 0.42
C THR A 127 2.37 -13.07 0.49
N TRP A 128 2.10 -12.26 1.50
CA TRP A 128 0.84 -11.52 1.62
C TRP A 128 0.63 -10.57 0.43
N ALA A 129 1.66 -9.82 0.00
CA ALA A 129 1.54 -8.93 -1.16
C ALA A 129 1.21 -9.69 -2.45
N PHE A 130 1.81 -10.86 -2.66
CA PHE A 130 1.48 -11.75 -3.77
C PHE A 130 0.00 -12.18 -3.74
N PHE A 131 -0.48 -12.71 -2.61
CA PHE A 131 -1.89 -13.11 -2.50
C PHE A 131 -2.84 -11.93 -2.61
N ALA A 132 -2.51 -10.75 -2.05
CA ALA A 132 -3.28 -9.54 -2.25
C ALA A 132 -3.47 -9.21 -3.75
N GLY A 133 -2.44 -9.44 -4.57
CA GLY A 133 -2.52 -9.34 -6.03
C GLY A 133 -3.48 -10.35 -6.66
N VAL A 134 -3.35 -11.63 -6.29
CA VAL A 134 -4.23 -12.73 -6.77
C VAL A 134 -5.70 -12.43 -6.48
N PHE A 135 -6.01 -12.05 -5.24
CA PHE A 135 -7.38 -11.74 -4.82
C PHE A 135 -7.91 -10.46 -5.47
N SER A 136 -7.04 -9.48 -5.72
CA SER A 136 -7.40 -8.24 -6.44
C SER A 136 -7.81 -8.52 -7.88
N ILE A 137 -7.08 -9.36 -8.63
CA ILE A 137 -7.49 -9.73 -10.00
C ILE A 137 -8.71 -10.64 -10.00
N ALA A 138 -8.81 -11.61 -9.09
CA ALA A 138 -9.97 -12.51 -9.03
C ALA A 138 -11.29 -11.75 -8.83
N ASN A 139 -11.27 -10.70 -7.99
CA ASN A 139 -12.43 -9.84 -7.78
C ASN A 139 -12.75 -8.91 -8.97
N ASN A 140 -11.77 -8.62 -9.81
CA ASN A 140 -11.89 -7.67 -10.93
C ASN A 140 -11.71 -8.35 -12.30
N ILE A 141 -11.82 -9.68 -12.37
CA ILE A 141 -11.51 -10.46 -13.58
C ILE A 141 -12.42 -10.11 -14.77
N HIS A 142 -13.59 -9.54 -14.53
CA HIS A 142 -14.48 -9.05 -15.59
C HIS A 142 -14.17 -7.63 -16.05
N TYR A 143 -13.20 -6.95 -15.45
CA TYR A 143 -12.78 -5.61 -15.84
C TYR A 143 -11.42 -5.71 -16.51
N SER A 144 -11.43 -5.68 -17.84
CA SER A 144 -10.21 -5.71 -18.62
C SER A 144 -9.68 -4.30 -18.79
N LEU A 145 -8.44 -4.09 -18.35
CA LEU A 145 -7.63 -2.93 -18.71
C LEU A 145 -6.62 -3.39 -19.76
N GLY A 146 -6.87 -3.08 -21.03
CA GLY A 146 -5.95 -3.41 -22.13
C GLY A 146 -4.54 -2.85 -21.90
N ASP A 147 -4.44 -1.75 -21.16
CA ASP A 147 -3.19 -0.99 -20.97
C ASP A 147 -2.71 -0.98 -19.50
N TYR A 148 -3.17 -1.90 -18.62
CA TYR A 148 -2.58 -2.00 -17.27
C TYR A 148 -1.20 -2.64 -17.35
N GLY A 149 -0.26 -1.82 -17.82
CA GLY A 149 1.12 -2.17 -18.04
C GLY A 149 1.94 -2.25 -16.76
N THR A 150 3.09 -2.86 -16.92
CA THR A 150 4.24 -2.98 -16.02
C THR A 150 4.81 -1.70 -15.36
N PRO A 151 4.60 -0.42 -15.76
CA PRO A 151 5.53 0.63 -15.30
C PRO A 151 5.47 1.09 -13.82
N THR A 152 4.37 0.90 -13.10
CA THR A 152 4.24 1.48 -11.74
C THR A 152 4.98 0.71 -10.65
N TYR A 153 5.38 -0.55 -10.86
CA TYR A 153 6.13 -1.30 -9.84
C TYR A 153 7.59 -0.86 -9.69
N PHE A 154 8.17 -0.20 -10.71
CA PHE A 154 9.54 0.37 -10.63
C PHE A 154 9.58 1.73 -9.94
N MET A 155 8.42 2.36 -9.71
CA MET A 155 8.39 3.69 -9.12
C MET A 155 9.12 3.77 -7.77
N PRO A 156 8.98 2.81 -6.83
CA PRO A 156 9.71 2.86 -5.56
C PRO A 156 11.24 2.82 -5.76
N ILE A 157 11.77 1.94 -6.63
CA ILE A 157 13.23 1.86 -6.82
C ILE A 157 13.78 3.16 -7.42
N ILE A 158 13.06 3.79 -8.37
CA ILE A 158 13.51 5.04 -8.97
C ILE A 158 13.50 6.17 -7.92
N VAL A 159 12.47 6.24 -7.07
CA VAL A 159 12.43 7.21 -5.96
C VAL A 159 13.63 7.03 -5.02
N GLY A 160 13.90 5.78 -4.60
CA GLY A 160 15.00 5.46 -3.71
C GLY A 160 16.38 5.75 -4.33
N LEU A 161 16.57 5.45 -5.61
CA LEU A 161 17.81 5.72 -6.35
C LEU A 161 18.03 7.20 -6.58
N THR A 162 17.00 7.94 -7.03
CA THR A 162 17.09 9.39 -7.22
C THR A 162 17.42 10.06 -5.88
N PHE A 163 16.72 9.70 -4.80
CA PHE A 163 17.02 10.26 -3.47
C PHE A 163 18.47 9.98 -3.06
N ASN A 164 18.97 8.76 -3.27
CA ASN A 164 20.35 8.43 -2.93
C ASN A 164 21.35 9.27 -3.73
N TRP A 165 21.10 9.45 -5.03
CA TRP A 165 21.99 10.15 -5.94
C TRP A 165 22.05 11.66 -5.71
N ILE A 166 20.89 12.32 -5.55
CA ILE A 166 20.83 13.79 -5.44
C ILE A 166 20.65 14.28 -4.00
N GLY A 167 20.40 13.38 -3.05
CA GLY A 167 19.96 13.73 -1.69
C GLY A 167 20.85 14.77 -1.03
N GLU A 168 22.17 14.57 -1.06
CA GLU A 168 23.15 15.47 -0.43
C GLU A 168 23.04 16.92 -0.92
N GLN A 169 22.70 17.12 -2.19
CA GLN A 169 22.59 18.45 -2.79
C GLN A 169 21.31 19.19 -2.35
N TYR A 170 20.30 18.45 -1.90
CA TYR A 170 18.97 18.97 -1.59
C TYR A 170 18.51 18.68 -0.15
N TYR A 171 19.40 18.27 0.76
CA TYR A 171 19.04 18.04 2.17
C TYR A 171 18.50 19.27 2.89
N ASN A 172 18.98 20.44 2.50
CA ASN A 172 18.50 21.71 3.04
C ASN A 172 17.14 22.13 2.45
N ASP A 173 16.69 21.50 1.36
CA ASP A 173 15.42 21.79 0.70
C ASP A 173 14.62 20.50 0.46
N ARG A 174 13.90 20.09 1.52
CA ARG A 174 13.08 18.89 1.53
C ARG A 174 12.05 18.87 0.39
N ARG A 175 11.45 20.01 0.07
CA ARG A 175 10.44 20.11 -0.99
C ARG A 175 11.03 19.80 -2.35
N ARG A 176 12.21 20.35 -2.69
CA ARG A 176 12.90 20.03 -3.93
C ARG A 176 13.29 18.56 -3.99
N LEU A 177 13.82 18.02 -2.89
CA LEU A 177 14.23 16.62 -2.81
C LEU A 177 13.06 15.66 -3.08
N LEU A 178 11.90 15.90 -2.45
CA LEU A 178 10.68 15.13 -2.71
C LEU A 178 10.23 15.25 -4.16
N THR A 179 10.16 16.49 -4.67
CA THR A 179 9.65 16.78 -6.01
C THR A 179 10.52 16.14 -7.09
N ILE A 180 11.86 16.21 -6.96
CA ILE A 180 12.77 15.60 -7.94
C ILE A 180 12.76 14.07 -7.81
N SER A 181 12.74 13.52 -6.59
CA SER A 181 12.72 12.07 -6.39
C SER A 181 11.46 11.42 -6.93
N VAL A 182 10.28 11.96 -6.59
CA VAL A 182 9.00 11.44 -7.07
C VAL A 182 8.77 11.82 -8.53
N GLY A 183 9.05 13.07 -8.91
CA GLY A 183 8.85 13.56 -10.27
C GLY A 183 9.70 12.82 -11.30
N SER A 184 10.97 12.54 -11.02
CA SER A 184 11.80 11.71 -11.90
C SER A 184 11.23 10.30 -12.07
N ALA A 185 10.75 9.68 -10.99
CA ALA A 185 10.10 8.37 -11.05
C ALA A 185 8.81 8.40 -11.89
N SER A 186 8.00 9.46 -11.77
CA SER A 186 6.80 9.64 -12.60
C SER A 186 7.15 9.83 -14.07
N VAL A 187 8.16 10.65 -14.39
CA VAL A 187 8.64 10.87 -15.77
C VAL A 187 9.13 9.56 -16.37
N VAL A 188 10.00 8.83 -15.68
CA VAL A 188 10.50 7.53 -16.16
C VAL A 188 9.35 6.53 -16.36
N SER A 189 8.39 6.49 -15.44
CA SER A 189 7.22 5.61 -15.57
C SER A 189 6.37 5.94 -16.80
N LEU A 190 6.13 7.24 -17.06
CA LEU A 190 5.39 7.69 -18.24
C LEU A 190 6.17 7.47 -19.54
N SER A 191 7.50 7.66 -19.53
CA SER A 191 8.36 7.36 -20.67
C SER A 191 8.34 5.86 -21.01
N LEU A 192 8.39 4.99 -19.99
CA LEU A 192 8.25 3.55 -20.20
C LEU A 192 6.88 3.19 -20.76
N LEU A 193 5.80 3.75 -20.22
CA LEU A 193 4.44 3.56 -20.76
C LEU A 193 4.34 4.00 -22.23
N LEU A 194 4.96 5.13 -22.59
CA LEU A 194 4.98 5.64 -23.96
C LEU A 194 5.71 4.67 -24.90
N VAL A 195 6.89 4.18 -24.50
CA VAL A 195 7.70 3.24 -25.31
C VAL A 195 7.04 1.88 -25.45
N THR A 196 6.33 1.40 -24.43
CA THR A 196 5.63 0.11 -24.48
C THR A 196 4.23 0.22 -25.08
N GLY A 197 3.83 1.38 -25.60
CA GLY A 197 2.49 1.61 -26.17
C GLY A 197 1.35 1.53 -25.16
N GLY A 198 1.63 1.63 -23.86
CA GLY A 198 0.65 1.51 -22.78
C GLY A 198 0.12 2.85 -22.26
N LEU A 199 0.36 3.96 -22.96
CA LEU A 199 -0.08 5.28 -22.51
C LEU A 199 -1.58 5.47 -22.72
N SER A 200 -2.33 5.49 -21.63
CA SER A 200 -3.76 5.82 -21.59
C SER A 200 -4.10 6.75 -20.42
N ILE A 201 -5.29 7.34 -20.45
CA ILE A 201 -5.79 8.20 -19.34
C ILE A 201 -5.77 7.42 -18.02
N ALA A 202 -6.11 6.13 -18.04
CA ALA A 202 -6.06 5.26 -16.87
C ALA A 202 -4.64 5.16 -16.31
N THR A 203 -3.64 4.99 -17.16
CA THR A 203 -2.24 4.90 -16.72
C THR A 203 -1.70 6.23 -16.20
N ILE A 204 -2.09 7.37 -16.79
CA ILE A 204 -1.75 8.70 -16.26
C ILE A 204 -2.35 8.90 -14.87
N PHE A 205 -3.63 8.58 -14.69
CA PHE A 205 -4.30 8.68 -13.38
C PHE A 205 -3.67 7.73 -12.36
N SER A 206 -3.30 6.52 -12.78
CA SER A 206 -2.56 5.57 -11.93
C SER A 206 -1.20 6.12 -11.52
N VAL A 207 -0.44 6.75 -12.43
CA VAL A 207 0.85 7.38 -12.10
C VAL A 207 0.66 8.53 -11.11
N ILE A 208 -0.41 9.33 -11.22
CA ILE A 208 -0.71 10.38 -10.24
C ILE A 208 -0.95 9.78 -8.85
N LEU A 209 -1.82 8.77 -8.73
CA LEU A 209 -2.09 8.10 -7.45
C LEU A 209 -0.83 7.44 -6.87
N CYS A 210 -0.03 6.79 -7.72
CA CYS A 210 1.26 6.23 -7.32
C CYS A 210 2.26 7.31 -6.87
N SER A 211 2.26 8.48 -7.49
CA SER A 211 3.10 9.63 -7.10
C SER A 211 2.72 10.17 -5.73
N LEU A 212 1.42 10.27 -5.44
CA LEU A 212 0.92 10.66 -4.12
C LEU A 212 1.34 9.64 -3.06
N ASN A 213 1.14 8.34 -3.32
CA ASN A 213 1.56 7.27 -2.43
C ASN A 213 3.09 7.26 -2.23
N ALA A 214 3.88 7.51 -3.28
CA ALA A 214 5.33 7.59 -3.20
C ALA A 214 5.79 8.79 -2.37
N THR A 215 5.11 9.94 -2.48
CA THR A 215 5.38 11.13 -1.67
C THR A 215 5.11 10.86 -0.19
N ILE A 216 3.94 10.30 0.14
CA ILE A 216 3.57 9.93 1.52
C ILE A 216 4.57 8.92 2.07
N ALA A 217 4.90 7.88 1.31
CA ALA A 217 5.86 6.87 1.73
C ALA A 217 7.25 7.47 1.98
N LEU A 218 7.73 8.36 1.10
CA LEU A 218 9.04 9.01 1.25
C LEU A 218 9.09 9.82 2.54
N GLN A 219 8.04 10.58 2.83
CA GLN A 219 7.93 11.38 4.04
C GLN A 219 7.94 10.50 5.30
N LEU A 220 7.13 9.44 5.33
CA LEU A 220 7.07 8.51 6.45
C LEU A 220 8.39 7.76 6.68
N LEU A 221 9.02 7.27 5.62
CA LEU A 221 10.30 6.55 5.74
C LEU A 221 11.41 7.45 6.26
N ILE A 222 11.46 8.71 5.83
CA ILE A 222 12.46 9.63 6.35
C ILE A 222 12.17 10.00 7.80
N ALA A 223 10.91 10.19 8.19
CA ALA A 223 10.54 10.38 9.58
C ALA A 223 10.96 9.16 10.43
N ASP A 224 10.70 7.95 9.95
CA ASP A 224 11.07 6.71 10.65
C ASP A 224 12.59 6.58 10.80
N VAL A 225 13.37 6.89 9.75
CA VAL A 225 14.84 6.87 9.79
C VAL A 225 15.40 7.94 10.74
N ASN A 226 14.78 9.12 10.78
CA ASN A 226 15.17 10.19 11.70
C ASN A 226 14.91 9.82 13.17
N GLU A 227 13.76 9.19 13.46
CA GLU A 227 13.35 8.84 14.83
C GLU A 227 14.07 7.60 15.38
N ASN A 228 14.25 6.57 14.54
CA ASN A 228 14.62 5.23 15.00
C ASN A 228 16.04 4.80 14.60
N GLY A 229 16.79 5.62 13.85
CA GLY A 229 18.21 5.42 13.59
C GLY A 229 18.54 4.17 12.78
N GLU A 230 19.51 3.37 13.23
CA GLU A 230 20.22 2.40 12.36
C GLU A 230 19.46 1.10 12.01
N LYS A 231 18.29 0.83 12.61
CA LYS A 231 17.60 -0.47 12.50
C LYS A 231 16.10 -0.31 12.23
N VAL A 232 15.75 0.42 11.17
CA VAL A 232 14.36 0.64 10.78
C VAL A 232 13.91 -0.41 9.77
N VAL A 233 12.81 -1.10 10.08
CA VAL A 233 12.15 -2.08 9.18
C VAL A 233 10.90 -1.49 8.52
N ALA A 234 10.44 -0.32 8.97
CA ALA A 234 9.26 0.42 8.49
C ALA A 234 8.02 -0.45 8.15
N PRO A 235 7.60 -1.38 9.05
CA PRO A 235 6.64 -2.43 8.69
C PRO A 235 5.27 -1.88 8.28
N PHE A 236 4.79 -0.83 8.94
CA PHE A 236 3.52 -0.17 8.61
C PHE A 236 3.57 0.52 7.24
N THR A 237 4.66 1.23 6.94
CA THR A 237 4.83 1.92 5.65
C THR A 237 4.83 0.94 4.48
N HIS A 238 5.38 -0.27 4.68
CA HIS A 238 5.32 -1.36 3.72
C HIS A 238 3.92 -1.94 3.55
N ALA A 239 3.23 -2.29 4.64
CA ALA A 239 1.87 -2.83 4.60
C ALA A 239 0.87 -1.83 3.98
N ILE A 240 0.88 -0.57 4.42
CA ILE A 240 0.05 0.50 3.86
C ILE A 240 0.36 0.70 2.38
N GLY A 241 1.63 0.59 1.97
CA GLY A 241 2.02 0.70 0.57
C GLY A 241 1.32 -0.31 -0.34
N VAL A 242 1.20 -1.56 0.10
CA VAL A 242 0.49 -2.62 -0.64
C VAL A 242 -1.02 -2.44 -0.56
N ILE A 243 -1.58 -2.02 0.59
CA ILE A 243 -3.03 -1.73 0.71
C ILE A 243 -3.43 -0.61 -0.27
N MET A 244 -2.63 0.46 -0.35
CA MET A 244 -2.84 1.53 -1.32
C MET A 244 -2.75 1.01 -2.77
N LEU A 245 -1.87 0.04 -3.04
CA LEU A 245 -1.76 -0.59 -4.35
C LEU A 245 -3.03 -1.40 -4.69
N MET A 246 -3.59 -2.14 -3.73
CA MET A 246 -4.87 -2.86 -3.89
C MET A 246 -6.03 -1.90 -4.20
N ILE A 247 -6.12 -0.79 -3.46
CA ILE A 247 -7.17 0.21 -3.63
C ILE A 247 -6.99 0.93 -4.97
N ASN A 248 -5.77 1.32 -5.33
CA ASN A 248 -5.47 1.91 -6.63
C ASN A 248 -5.86 0.95 -7.76
N TYR A 249 -5.51 -0.33 -7.64
CA TYR A 249 -5.90 -1.35 -8.61
C TYR A 249 -7.42 -1.44 -8.76
N LEU A 250 -8.18 -1.47 -7.66
CA LEU A 250 -9.64 -1.47 -7.67
C LEU A 250 -10.22 -0.24 -8.39
N ILE A 251 -9.77 0.95 -8.00
CA ILE A 251 -10.28 2.22 -8.54
C ILE A 251 -10.00 2.29 -10.05
N ILE A 252 -8.77 1.99 -10.46
CA ILE A 252 -8.37 2.06 -11.88
C ILE A 252 -9.13 1.02 -12.71
N THR A 253 -9.22 -0.23 -12.25
CA THR A 253 -9.95 -1.30 -12.96
C THR A 253 -11.44 -1.01 -13.09
N ARG A 254 -12.08 -0.47 -12.05
CA ARG A 254 -13.53 -0.23 -12.08
C ARG A 254 -13.94 1.01 -12.85
N ILE A 255 -13.14 2.08 -12.79
CA ILE A 255 -13.47 3.34 -13.47
C ILE A 255 -13.11 3.27 -14.96
N PHE A 256 -11.95 2.67 -15.28
CA PHE A 256 -11.40 2.72 -16.64
C PHE A 256 -11.37 1.36 -17.35
N GLY A 257 -11.64 0.26 -16.65
CA GLY A 257 -11.69 -1.07 -17.26
C GLY A 257 -12.98 -1.27 -18.06
N LYS A 258 -12.86 -1.95 -19.20
CA LYS A 258 -14.02 -2.40 -19.97
C LYS A 258 -14.58 -3.66 -19.32
N TYR A 259 -15.88 -3.65 -19.01
CA TYR A 259 -16.56 -4.86 -18.56
C TYR A 259 -16.62 -5.88 -19.69
N ILE A 260 -16.24 -7.11 -19.39
CA ILE A 260 -16.32 -8.27 -20.28
C ILE A 260 -17.12 -9.36 -19.59
N GLU A 261 -18.09 -9.92 -20.30
CA GLU A 261 -18.98 -10.95 -19.74
C GLU A 261 -18.27 -12.29 -19.60
N ASN A 262 -17.45 -12.65 -20.60
CA ASN A 262 -16.58 -13.81 -20.53
C ASN A 262 -15.20 -13.44 -19.97
N ALA A 263 -14.90 -13.91 -18.76
CA ALA A 263 -13.63 -13.64 -18.09
C ALA A 263 -12.41 -14.22 -18.84
N SER A 264 -12.60 -15.24 -19.70
CA SER A 264 -11.52 -15.81 -20.52
C SER A 264 -11.02 -14.86 -21.61
N GLU A 265 -11.74 -13.76 -21.86
CA GLU A 265 -11.37 -12.74 -22.86
C GLU A 265 -10.57 -11.59 -22.23
N ASN A 266 -10.24 -11.67 -20.92
CA ASN A 266 -9.48 -10.62 -20.25
C ASN A 266 -8.03 -10.55 -20.76
N HIS A 267 -7.60 -9.39 -21.27
CA HIS A 267 -6.25 -9.20 -21.77
C HIS A 267 -5.14 -9.38 -20.72
N VAL A 268 -5.47 -9.30 -19.42
CA VAL A 268 -4.54 -9.63 -18.32
C VAL A 268 -4.18 -11.12 -18.32
N GLN A 269 -5.08 -12.01 -18.76
CA GLN A 269 -4.79 -13.44 -18.99
C GLN A 269 -3.89 -13.64 -20.21
N ASN A 270 -4.22 -12.96 -21.31
CA ASN A 270 -3.56 -13.14 -22.61
C ASN A 270 -2.16 -12.52 -22.68
N SER A 271 -1.76 -11.72 -21.69
CA SER A 271 -0.43 -11.11 -21.60
C SER A 271 0.52 -11.84 -20.63
N ALA A 272 0.10 -12.98 -20.06
CA ALA A 272 0.97 -13.84 -19.28
C ALA A 272 1.73 -14.84 -20.19
N PRO A 273 3.08 -14.92 -20.14
CA PRO A 273 3.84 -15.95 -20.85
C PRO A 273 3.42 -17.39 -20.51
N LEU A 274 2.78 -17.58 -19.34
CA LEU A 274 2.23 -18.86 -18.91
C LEU A 274 0.97 -19.25 -19.68
N HIS A 275 0.20 -18.30 -20.20
CA HIS A 275 -0.99 -18.62 -21.00
C HIS A 275 -0.60 -19.40 -22.26
N SER A 276 0.46 -19.01 -22.96
CA SER A 276 0.94 -19.75 -24.14
C SER A 276 1.48 -21.15 -23.84
N ILE A 277 1.82 -21.44 -22.57
CA ILE A 277 2.31 -22.75 -22.13
C ILE A 277 1.14 -23.67 -21.75
N PHE A 278 0.06 -23.12 -21.17
CA PHE A 278 -1.10 -23.88 -20.71
C PHE A 278 -2.30 -23.88 -21.67
N SER A 279 -2.23 -23.14 -22.77
CA SER A 279 -3.26 -23.11 -23.82
C SER A 279 -2.96 -24.04 -25.00
N GLN A 280 -2.06 -25.03 -24.82
CA GLN A 280 -1.80 -26.12 -25.78
C GLN A 280 -2.50 -27.39 -25.34
#